data_AF-A0A0C3PXH1-F1
#
_entry.id   AF-A0A0C3PXH1-F1
#
_cell.length_a   1.000
_cell.length_b   1.000
_cell.length_c   1.000
_cell.angle_alpha   90.00
_cell.angle_beta   90.00
_cell.angle_gamma   90.00
#
_symmetry.space_group_name_H-M   'P 1'
#
loop_
_entity.id
_entity.type
_entity.pdbx_description
1 polymer ?
#
loop_
_entity_poly.entity_id
_entity_poly.type
_entity_poly.pdbx_seq_one_letter_code
_entity_poly.pdbx_strand_id
1 'polypeptide(L)'
;MPSPRSQPVGTGNSSNPPFDTYRFFAELEKTFATSTARSLMRATRALLVDRTGRVRHEGLTVKDLESQAYLFKAALSELRTELTMLTRNESATMRSASTALRRDVDALGVRMKEDIANLKHEIQMEVENRKNETKDEMKQIDIQIESVLNKSLVSLGELRTTIEEVRWDNMRKSVAALSAFLILIMVSMELLSTKQKKEPKRPPPPELVPVDGESLQYVT
;
A
#
# COMPACT_ATOMS: atom_id res chain seq x y z
N MET A 1 -34.33 -32.00 33.99
CA MET A 1 -34.94 -32.25 35.32
C MET A 1 -36.00 -33.33 35.15
N PRO A 2 -36.10 -34.33 36.04
CA PRO A 2 -37.18 -35.30 35.96
C PRO A 2 -38.52 -34.66 36.37
N SER A 3 -39.56 -34.88 35.58
CA SER A 3 -40.91 -34.38 35.89
C SER A 3 -41.40 -34.98 37.23
N PRO A 4 -41.90 -34.16 38.18
CA PRO A 4 -42.47 -34.70 39.42
C PRO A 4 -43.72 -35.51 39.09
N ARG A 5 -43.75 -36.79 39.51
CA ARG A 5 -44.93 -37.64 39.36
C ARG A 5 -46.13 -36.98 40.05
N SER A 6 -47.22 -36.82 39.31
CA SER A 6 -48.52 -36.43 39.83
C SER A 6 -49.04 -37.50 40.80
N GLN A 7 -48.81 -37.31 42.10
CA GLN A 7 -49.52 -38.07 43.12
C GLN A 7 -50.93 -37.49 43.27
N PRO A 8 -51.99 -38.31 43.19
CA PRO A 8 -53.34 -37.85 43.54
C PRO A 8 -53.38 -37.63 45.06
N VAL A 9 -53.36 -36.36 45.48
CA VAL A 9 -53.50 -36.00 46.90
C VAL A 9 -54.83 -36.51 47.42
N GLY A 10 -54.78 -37.27 48.52
CA GLY A 10 -55.91 -38.03 49.04
C GLY A 10 -57.17 -37.20 49.26
N THR A 11 -58.31 -37.82 48.98
CA THR A 11 -59.65 -37.26 49.17
C THR A 11 -59.97 -37.06 50.65
N GLY A 12 -59.48 -35.95 51.22
CA GLY A 12 -59.99 -35.42 52.48
C GLY A 12 -61.47 -35.07 52.31
N ASN A 13 -62.34 -35.96 52.81
CA ASN A 13 -63.80 -35.87 52.73
C ASN A 13 -64.31 -34.62 53.47
N SER A 14 -64.59 -33.54 52.74
CA SER A 14 -65.63 -32.56 53.13
C SER A 14 -67.03 -33.07 52.76
N SER A 15 -67.29 -34.35 53.05
CA SER A 15 -68.58 -34.99 52.85
C SER A 15 -69.54 -34.57 53.97
N ASN A 16 -70.16 -33.39 53.79
CA ASN A 16 -71.39 -32.94 54.45
C ASN A 16 -71.32 -32.62 55.97
N PRO A 17 -71.41 -31.33 56.33
CA PRO A 17 -72.04 -30.93 57.59
C PRO A 17 -72.96 -29.69 57.45
N PRO A 18 -73.88 -29.43 58.40
CA PRO A 18 -74.70 -30.39 59.13
C PRO A 18 -76.15 -29.86 59.29
N PHE A 19 -76.98 -29.88 58.23
CA PHE A 19 -78.40 -29.51 58.39
C PHE A 19 -79.16 -30.62 59.12
N ASP A 20 -79.12 -30.57 60.46
CA ASP A 20 -79.87 -31.45 61.34
C ASP A 20 -81.37 -31.23 61.14
N THR A 21 -81.89 -32.04 60.21
CA THR A 21 -83.28 -32.01 59.76
C THR A 21 -84.22 -32.46 60.87
N TYR A 22 -83.74 -33.28 61.81
CA TYR A 22 -84.51 -33.77 62.95
C TYR A 22 -84.66 -32.69 64.02
N ARG A 23 -83.55 -32.06 64.45
CA ARG A 23 -83.58 -30.97 65.43
C ARG A 23 -84.34 -29.75 64.91
N PHE A 24 -84.19 -29.40 63.63
CA PHE A 24 -84.96 -28.30 63.03
C PHE A 24 -86.46 -28.60 62.98
N PHE A 25 -86.84 -29.84 62.63
CA PHE A 25 -88.25 -30.26 62.62
C PHE A 25 -88.85 -30.28 64.04
N ALA A 26 -88.13 -30.82 65.03
CA ALA A 26 -88.56 -30.89 66.43
C ALA A 26 -88.75 -29.50 67.08
N GLU A 27 -88.04 -28.47 66.63
CA GLU A 27 -88.27 -27.10 67.09
C GLU A 27 -89.49 -26.45 66.40
N LEU A 28 -89.71 -26.74 65.11
CA LEU A 28 -90.89 -26.26 64.37
C LEU A 28 -92.20 -26.87 64.89
N GLU A 29 -92.19 -28.14 65.31
CA GLU A 29 -93.38 -28.85 65.79
C GLU A 29 -93.92 -28.32 67.14
N LYS A 30 -93.11 -27.56 67.90
CA LYS A 30 -93.58 -26.85 69.11
C LYS A 30 -94.49 -25.65 68.81
N THR A 31 -94.39 -25.09 67.61
CA THR A 31 -95.02 -23.81 67.22
C THR A 31 -96.01 -23.98 66.06
N PHE A 32 -95.81 -24.99 65.22
CA PHE A 32 -96.62 -25.24 64.03
C PHE A 32 -97.12 -26.68 64.00
N ALA A 33 -98.30 -26.89 63.40
CA ALA A 33 -98.79 -28.23 63.11
C ALA A 33 -97.79 -29.05 62.29
N THR A 34 -97.68 -30.35 62.59
CA THR A 34 -96.74 -31.33 62.00
C THR A 34 -96.65 -31.25 60.46
N SER A 35 -97.76 -31.00 59.76
CA SER A 35 -97.81 -30.86 58.30
C SER A 35 -97.10 -29.60 57.79
N THR A 36 -97.30 -28.46 58.46
CA THR A 36 -96.65 -27.18 58.18
C THR A 36 -95.16 -27.24 58.54
N ALA A 37 -94.82 -27.75 59.72
CA ALA A 37 -93.44 -27.96 60.16
C ALA A 37 -92.65 -28.84 59.17
N ARG A 38 -93.26 -29.92 58.66
CA ARG A 38 -92.66 -30.83 57.66
C ARG A 38 -92.45 -30.14 56.32
N SER A 39 -93.42 -29.35 55.87
CA SER A 39 -93.34 -28.62 54.60
C SER A 39 -92.25 -27.54 54.65
N LEU A 40 -92.17 -26.79 55.75
CA LEU A 40 -91.17 -25.75 55.96
C LEU A 40 -89.76 -26.33 56.05
N MET A 41 -89.58 -27.43 56.80
CA MET A 41 -88.32 -28.19 56.83
C MET A 41 -87.87 -28.64 55.43
N ARG A 42 -88.77 -29.19 54.60
CA ARG A 42 -88.43 -29.65 53.25
C ARG A 42 -88.05 -28.50 52.33
N ALA A 43 -88.75 -27.36 52.43
CA ALA A 43 -88.44 -26.14 51.68
C ALA A 43 -87.07 -25.56 52.07
N THR A 44 -86.78 -25.42 53.37
CA THR A 44 -85.48 -24.94 53.85
C THR A 44 -84.34 -25.86 53.44
N ARG A 45 -84.53 -27.19 53.53
CA ARG A 45 -83.54 -28.18 53.07
C ARG A 45 -83.30 -28.06 51.55
N ALA A 46 -84.34 -27.89 50.74
CA ALA A 46 -84.21 -27.73 49.30
C ALA A 46 -83.45 -26.44 48.93
N LEU A 47 -83.81 -25.31 49.55
CA LEU A 47 -83.14 -24.02 49.33
C LEU A 47 -81.67 -24.06 49.76
N LEU A 48 -81.36 -24.70 50.89
CA LEU A 48 -79.99 -24.85 51.36
C LEU A 48 -79.16 -25.71 50.39
N VAL A 49 -79.72 -26.82 49.90
CA VAL A 49 -79.03 -27.68 48.91
C VAL A 49 -78.79 -26.95 47.58
N ASP A 50 -79.77 -26.17 47.07
CA ASP A 50 -79.57 -25.35 45.86
C ASP A 50 -78.46 -24.31 46.07
N ARG A 51 -78.53 -23.54 47.16
CA ARG A 51 -77.55 -22.48 47.45
C ARG A 51 -76.15 -23.04 47.72
N THR A 52 -76.01 -24.11 48.49
CA THR A 52 -74.71 -24.76 48.72
C THR A 52 -74.18 -25.43 47.44
N GLY A 53 -75.05 -26.02 46.62
CA GLY A 53 -74.67 -26.55 45.31
C GLY A 53 -74.12 -25.47 44.39
N ARG A 54 -74.79 -24.32 44.32
CA ARG A 54 -74.38 -23.14 43.55
C ARG A 54 -73.05 -22.56 44.06
N VAL A 55 -72.92 -22.33 45.36
CA VAL A 55 -71.66 -21.85 45.98
C VAL A 55 -70.51 -22.83 45.78
N ARG A 56 -70.77 -24.14 45.71
CA ARG A 56 -69.74 -25.15 45.39
C ARG A 56 -69.37 -25.20 43.90
N HIS A 57 -70.25 -24.75 43.01
CA HIS A 57 -70.00 -24.70 41.57
C HIS A 57 -69.31 -23.39 41.14
N GLU A 58 -69.74 -22.27 41.72
CA GLU A 58 -69.20 -20.92 41.46
C GLU A 58 -67.98 -20.60 42.33
N GLY A 59 -67.85 -21.23 43.50
CA GLY A 59 -66.77 -20.99 44.46
C GLY A 59 -65.52 -21.81 44.16
N LEU A 60 -64.39 -21.13 44.00
CA LEU A 60 -63.08 -21.75 43.88
C LEU A 60 -62.69 -22.43 45.21
N THR A 61 -62.30 -23.71 45.19
CA THR A 61 -61.83 -24.35 46.43
C THR A 61 -60.38 -23.97 46.72
N VAL A 62 -59.99 -23.99 47.99
CA VAL A 62 -58.60 -23.73 48.42
C VAL A 62 -57.61 -24.65 47.69
N LYS A 63 -58.01 -25.90 47.41
CA LYS A 63 -57.19 -26.87 46.67
C LYS A 63 -56.95 -26.48 45.21
N ASP A 64 -57.96 -25.90 44.55
CA ASP A 64 -57.82 -25.43 43.17
C ASP A 64 -56.86 -24.23 43.10
N LEU A 65 -56.97 -23.32 44.07
CA LEU A 65 -56.07 -22.18 44.21
C LEU A 65 -54.62 -22.62 44.51
N GLU A 66 -54.42 -23.58 45.41
CA GLU A 66 -53.10 -24.17 45.71
C GLU A 66 -52.48 -24.85 44.49
N SER A 67 -53.29 -25.59 43.72
CA SER A 67 -52.86 -26.25 42.47
C SER A 67 -52.43 -25.23 41.41
N GLN A 68 -53.23 -24.17 41.18
CA GLN A 68 -52.88 -23.08 40.27
C GLN A 68 -51.64 -22.32 40.72
N ALA A 69 -51.50 -22.04 42.02
CA ALA A 69 -50.32 -21.39 42.59
C ALA A 69 -49.05 -22.24 42.41
N TYR A 70 -49.15 -23.57 42.52
CA TYR A 70 -48.05 -24.48 42.23
C TYR A 70 -47.64 -24.44 40.76
N LEU A 71 -48.60 -24.54 39.83
CA LEU A 71 -48.33 -24.46 38.38
C LEU A 71 -47.70 -23.12 37.99
N PHE A 72 -48.21 -22.01 38.53
CA PHE A 72 -47.65 -20.68 38.31
C PHE A 72 -46.21 -20.58 38.86
N LYS A 73 -45.94 -21.13 40.05
CA LYS A 73 -44.59 -21.17 40.63
C LYS A 73 -43.63 -22.05 39.81
N ALA A 74 -44.11 -23.14 39.23
CA ALA A 74 -43.33 -23.98 38.32
C ALA A 74 -42.96 -23.21 37.04
N ALA A 75 -43.94 -22.58 36.39
CA ALA A 75 -43.72 -21.77 35.19
C ALA A 75 -42.77 -20.57 35.44
N LEU A 76 -42.90 -19.89 36.59
CA LEU A 76 -41.96 -18.84 36.99
C LEU A 76 -40.54 -19.37 37.23
N SER A 77 -40.41 -20.58 37.79
CA SER A 77 -39.10 -21.22 37.96
C SER A 77 -38.47 -21.58 36.62
N GLU A 78 -39.27 -22.09 35.67
CA GLU A 78 -38.84 -22.43 34.32
C GLU A 78 -38.39 -21.17 33.56
N LEU A 79 -39.23 -20.13 33.50
CA LEU A 79 -38.91 -18.83 32.91
C LEU A 79 -37.63 -18.22 33.52
N ARG A 80 -37.46 -18.31 34.84
CA ARG A 80 -36.23 -17.85 35.50
C ARG A 80 -35.00 -18.63 35.05
N THR A 81 -35.11 -19.95 34.88
CA THR A 81 -33.99 -20.77 34.37
C THR A 81 -33.70 -20.49 32.90
N GLU A 82 -34.73 -20.31 32.07
CA GLU A 82 -34.60 -19.95 30.65
C GLU A 82 -33.92 -18.58 30.49
N LEU A 83 -34.41 -17.55 31.19
CA LEU A 83 -33.80 -16.21 31.19
C LEU A 83 -32.34 -16.25 31.65
N THR A 84 -32.04 -17.01 32.71
CA THR A 84 -30.65 -17.16 33.21
C THR A 84 -29.75 -17.83 32.16
N MET A 85 -30.26 -18.84 31.44
CA MET A 85 -29.54 -19.50 30.35
C MET A 85 -29.36 -18.56 29.14
N LEU A 86 -30.39 -17.80 28.77
CA LEU A 86 -30.36 -16.83 27.68
C LEU A 86 -29.29 -15.76 27.93
N THR A 87 -29.34 -15.08 29.08
CA THR A 87 -28.36 -14.04 29.45
C THR A 87 -26.93 -14.61 29.54
N ARG A 88 -26.77 -15.85 30.00
CA ARG A 88 -25.46 -16.53 30.03
C ARG A 88 -24.95 -16.84 28.62
N ASN A 89 -25.82 -17.29 27.73
CA ASN A 89 -25.48 -17.59 26.33
C ASN A 89 -25.12 -16.31 25.58
N GLU A 90 -25.96 -15.27 25.67
CA GLU A 90 -25.69 -13.95 25.10
C GLU A 90 -24.37 -13.36 25.61
N SER A 91 -24.12 -13.44 26.92
CA SER A 91 -22.84 -13.02 27.52
C SER A 91 -21.64 -13.81 26.96
N ALA A 92 -21.79 -15.11 26.70
CA ALA A 92 -20.75 -15.94 26.10
C ALA A 92 -20.52 -15.57 24.63
N THR A 93 -21.59 -15.35 23.86
CA THR A 93 -21.54 -14.91 22.46
C THR A 93 -20.88 -13.52 22.34
N MET A 94 -21.27 -12.55 23.18
CA MET A 94 -20.68 -11.21 23.21
C MET A 94 -19.19 -11.25 23.57
N ARG A 95 -18.78 -12.08 24.54
CA ARG A 95 -17.36 -12.29 24.87
C ARG A 95 -16.59 -12.92 23.70
N SER A 96 -17.18 -13.91 23.03
CA SER A 96 -16.58 -14.55 21.85
C SER A 96 -16.37 -13.55 20.72
N ALA A 97 -17.41 -12.78 20.37
CA ALA A 97 -17.35 -11.72 19.36
C ALA A 97 -16.33 -10.63 19.71
N SER A 98 -16.29 -10.16 20.96
CA SER A 98 -15.28 -9.19 21.43
C SER A 98 -13.86 -9.75 21.34
N THR A 99 -13.66 -11.03 21.62
CA THR A 99 -12.35 -11.69 21.52
C THR A 99 -11.93 -11.91 20.06
N ALA A 100 -12.88 -12.19 19.15
CA ALA A 100 -12.63 -12.23 17.71
C ALA A 100 -12.22 -10.85 17.20
N LEU A 101 -13.01 -9.81 17.48
CA LEU A 101 -12.74 -8.44 17.06
C LEU A 101 -11.37 -7.92 17.56
N ARG A 102 -10.95 -8.30 18.78
CA ARG A 102 -9.60 -8.00 19.27
C ARG A 102 -8.50 -8.63 18.42
N ARG A 103 -8.65 -9.91 18.05
CA ARG A 103 -7.69 -10.59 17.16
C ARG A 103 -7.65 -9.95 15.78
N ASP A 104 -8.81 -9.53 15.26
CA ASP A 104 -8.89 -8.85 13.95
C ASP A 104 -8.19 -7.48 13.99
N VAL A 105 -8.35 -6.73 15.09
CA VAL A 105 -7.62 -5.47 15.33
C VAL A 105 -6.12 -5.69 15.48
N ASP A 106 -5.70 -6.72 16.24
CA ASP A 106 -4.29 -7.06 16.39
C ASP A 106 -3.66 -7.49 15.05
N ALA A 107 -4.37 -8.32 14.27
CA ALA A 107 -3.94 -8.76 12.94
C ALA A 107 -3.85 -7.60 11.94
N LEU A 108 -4.83 -6.68 11.96
CA LEU A 108 -4.80 -5.46 11.16
C LEU A 108 -3.63 -4.55 11.57
N GLY A 109 -3.36 -4.44 12.87
CA GLY A 109 -2.22 -3.68 13.41
C GLY A 109 -0.86 -4.29 13.03
N VAL A 110 -0.75 -5.60 12.87
CA VAL A 110 0.44 -6.28 12.32
C VAL A 110 0.57 -5.98 10.82
N ARG A 111 -0.50 -6.20 10.02
CA ARG A 111 -0.49 -5.92 8.57
C ARG A 111 -0.12 -4.47 8.27
N MET A 112 -0.74 -3.50 8.94
CA MET A 112 -0.45 -2.09 8.72
C MET A 112 1.02 -1.73 9.03
N LYS A 113 1.67 -2.40 10.00
CA LYS A 113 3.10 -2.22 10.28
C LYS A 113 3.97 -2.83 9.18
N GLU A 114 3.59 -3.99 8.67
CA GLU A 114 4.25 -4.65 7.53
C GLU A 114 4.13 -3.80 6.26
N ASP A 115 2.93 -3.33 5.93
CA ASP A 115 2.66 -2.45 4.79
C ASP A 115 3.46 -1.14 4.88
N ILE A 116 3.51 -0.51 6.06
CA ILE A 116 4.35 0.69 6.29
C ILE A 116 5.84 0.38 6.13
N ALA A 117 6.31 -0.78 6.59
CA ALA A 117 7.71 -1.19 6.44
C ALA A 117 8.07 -1.46 4.97
N ASN A 118 7.17 -2.12 4.23
CA ASN A 118 7.29 -2.40 2.81
C ASN A 118 7.30 -1.11 1.98
N LEU A 119 6.32 -0.22 2.19
CA LEU A 119 6.27 1.10 1.53
C LEU A 119 7.52 1.94 1.83
N LYS A 120 8.00 1.92 3.07
CA LYS A 120 9.26 2.61 3.44
C LYS A 120 10.45 2.02 2.67
N HIS A 121 10.52 0.70 2.53
CA HIS A 121 11.59 0.05 1.79
C HIS A 121 11.51 0.34 0.29
N GLU A 122 10.31 0.32 -0.29
CA GLU A 122 10.04 0.67 -1.69
C GLU A 122 10.46 2.11 -2.00
N ILE A 123 10.06 3.09 -1.17
CA ILE A 123 10.50 4.48 -1.30
C ILE A 123 12.02 4.61 -1.17
N GLN A 124 12.66 3.87 -0.25
CA GLN A 124 14.13 3.88 -0.12
C GLN A 124 14.82 3.31 -1.36
N MET A 125 14.29 2.24 -1.94
CA MET A 125 14.79 1.68 -3.20
C MET A 125 14.59 2.64 -4.37
N GLU A 126 13.43 3.28 -4.50
CA GLU A 126 13.17 4.25 -5.57
C GLU A 126 14.11 5.45 -5.46
N VAL A 127 14.33 5.99 -4.25
CA VAL A 127 15.26 7.11 -4.01
C VAL A 127 16.70 6.75 -4.34
N GLU A 128 17.20 5.58 -3.92
CA GLU A 128 18.56 5.15 -4.28
C GLU A 128 18.67 4.80 -5.78
N ASN A 129 17.62 4.25 -6.40
CA ASN A 129 17.57 4.03 -7.84
C ASN A 129 17.63 5.34 -8.63
N ARG A 130 16.80 6.34 -8.30
CA ARG A 130 16.84 7.69 -8.86
C ARG A 130 18.23 8.33 -8.72
N LYS A 131 18.81 8.23 -7.54
CA LYS A 131 20.16 8.74 -7.23
C LYS A 131 21.25 8.01 -8.00
N ASN A 132 21.07 6.72 -8.32
CA ASN A 132 21.99 5.98 -9.17
C ASN A 132 21.79 6.33 -10.66
N GLU A 133 20.54 6.42 -11.13
CA GLU A 133 20.15 6.89 -12.47
C GLU A 133 20.80 8.25 -12.77
N THR A 134 20.61 9.27 -11.91
CA THR A 134 21.26 10.57 -12.06
C THR A 134 22.79 10.48 -12.02
N LYS A 135 23.38 9.61 -11.21
CA LYS A 135 24.85 9.42 -11.20
C LYS A 135 25.37 8.81 -12.50
N ASP A 136 24.63 7.86 -13.08
CA ASP A 136 25.01 7.20 -14.32
C ASP A 136 24.79 8.13 -15.53
N GLU A 137 23.77 8.98 -15.51
CA GLU A 137 23.61 10.11 -16.44
C GLU A 137 24.80 11.08 -16.36
N MET A 138 25.22 11.51 -15.15
CA MET A 138 26.39 12.38 -14.99
C MET A 138 27.67 11.74 -15.54
N LYS A 139 27.93 10.46 -15.24
CA LYS A 139 29.07 9.71 -15.82
C LYS A 139 28.99 9.64 -17.35
N GLN A 140 27.80 9.46 -17.93
CA GLN A 140 27.64 9.47 -19.39
C GLN A 140 27.99 10.84 -19.99
N ILE A 141 27.62 11.94 -19.32
CA ILE A 141 28.00 13.30 -19.73
C ILE A 141 29.53 13.48 -19.62
N ASP A 142 30.16 13.04 -18.53
CA ASP A 142 31.62 13.11 -18.35
C ASP A 142 32.36 12.33 -19.46
N ILE A 143 31.93 11.10 -19.76
CA ILE A 143 32.48 10.28 -20.85
C ILE A 143 32.29 10.96 -22.22
N GLN A 144 31.15 11.62 -22.46
CA GLN A 144 30.92 12.39 -23.68
C GLN A 144 31.89 13.58 -23.78
N ILE A 145 32.08 14.33 -22.69
CA ILE A 145 33.04 15.45 -22.63
C ILE A 145 34.47 14.96 -22.91
N GLU A 146 34.91 13.89 -22.26
CA GLU A 146 36.23 13.28 -22.50
C GLU A 146 36.39 12.81 -23.96
N SER A 147 35.35 12.21 -24.54
CA SER A 147 35.37 11.75 -25.93
C SER A 147 35.51 12.91 -26.93
N VAL A 148 34.84 14.05 -26.67
CA VAL A 148 34.92 15.26 -27.48
C VAL A 148 36.29 15.92 -27.33
N LEU A 149 36.83 15.97 -26.10
CA LEU A 149 38.17 16.49 -25.82
C LEU A 149 39.24 15.66 -26.53
N ASN A 150 39.18 14.33 -26.44
CA ASN A 150 40.09 13.43 -27.13
C ASN A 150 40.00 13.60 -28.66
N LYS A 151 38.79 13.65 -29.22
CA LYS A 151 38.58 13.90 -30.66
C LYS A 151 39.15 15.24 -31.11
N SER A 152 38.98 16.30 -30.30
CA SER A 152 39.59 17.60 -30.54
C SER A 152 41.12 17.53 -30.54
N LEU A 153 41.71 16.86 -29.54
CA LEU A 153 43.16 16.69 -29.42
C LEU A 153 43.76 15.94 -30.61
N VAL A 154 43.12 14.85 -31.07
CA VAL A 154 43.51 14.12 -32.28
C VAL A 154 43.43 15.03 -33.51
N SER A 155 42.33 15.77 -33.69
CA SER A 155 42.16 16.67 -34.84
C SER A 155 43.20 17.81 -34.85
N LEU A 156 43.63 18.31 -33.69
CA LEU A 156 44.72 19.28 -33.58
C LEU A 156 46.08 18.66 -33.97
N GLY A 157 46.30 17.38 -33.65
CA GLY A 157 47.47 16.61 -34.08
C GLY A 157 47.50 16.42 -35.60
N GLU A 158 46.38 16.01 -36.20
CA GLU A 158 46.21 15.90 -37.65
C GLU A 158 46.46 17.25 -38.33
N LEU A 159 45.81 18.33 -37.85
CA LEU A 159 45.96 19.67 -38.41
C LEU A 159 47.40 20.19 -38.33
N ARG A 160 48.11 19.91 -37.22
CA ARG A 160 49.53 20.22 -37.07
C ARG A 160 50.38 19.46 -38.09
N THR A 161 50.10 18.17 -38.29
CA THR A 161 50.78 17.33 -39.28
C THR A 161 50.55 17.87 -40.69
N THR A 162 49.31 18.27 -41.03
CA THR A 162 48.97 18.95 -42.30
C THR A 162 49.72 20.28 -42.47
N ILE A 163 49.87 21.08 -41.41
CA ILE A 163 50.67 22.32 -41.45
C ILE A 163 52.15 22.03 -41.71
N GLU A 164 52.71 21.00 -41.06
CA GLU A 164 54.10 20.58 -41.27
C GLU A 164 54.29 20.04 -42.70
N GLU A 165 53.35 19.27 -43.24
CA GLU A 165 53.33 18.81 -44.65
C GLU A 165 53.29 19.97 -45.64
N VAL A 166 52.36 20.93 -45.47
CA VAL A 166 52.26 22.14 -46.32
C VAL A 166 53.55 22.97 -46.24
N ARG A 167 54.18 23.06 -45.07
CA ARG A 167 55.48 23.74 -44.90
C ARG A 167 56.59 23.03 -45.67
N TRP A 168 56.63 21.70 -45.63
CA TRP A 168 57.59 20.90 -46.41
C TRP A 168 57.37 21.03 -47.92
N ASP A 169 56.13 20.97 -48.39
CA ASP A 169 55.80 21.12 -49.81
C ASP A 169 56.13 22.54 -50.33
N ASN A 170 55.77 23.59 -49.58
CA ASN A 170 56.17 24.96 -49.92
C ASN A 170 57.69 25.14 -49.95
N MET A 171 58.44 24.51 -49.04
CA MET A 171 59.91 24.55 -49.04
C MET A 171 60.51 23.78 -50.22
N ARG A 172 59.92 22.65 -50.64
CA ARG A 172 60.32 21.94 -51.86
C ARG A 172 60.06 22.79 -53.11
N LYS A 173 58.88 23.41 -53.20
CA LYS A 173 58.48 24.29 -54.31
C LYS A 173 59.38 25.54 -54.42
N SER A 174 59.73 26.17 -53.30
CA SER A 174 60.62 27.34 -53.32
C SER A 174 62.06 26.98 -53.73
N VAL A 175 62.59 25.85 -53.25
CA VAL A 175 63.91 25.33 -53.68
C VAL A 175 63.90 24.97 -55.17
N ALA A 176 62.84 24.35 -55.68
CA ALA A 176 62.68 24.06 -57.11
C ALA A 176 62.59 25.32 -57.98
N ALA A 177 61.87 26.35 -57.52
CA ALA A 177 61.80 27.65 -58.21
C ALA A 177 63.15 28.37 -58.21
N LEU A 178 63.88 28.37 -57.09
CA LEU A 178 65.22 28.95 -56.98
C LEU A 178 66.24 28.26 -57.88
N SER A 179 66.24 26.91 -57.93
CA SER A 179 67.15 26.17 -58.80
C SER A 179 66.82 26.36 -60.29
N ALA A 180 65.53 26.38 -60.66
CA ALA A 180 65.10 26.72 -62.01
C ALA A 180 65.52 28.15 -62.41
N PHE A 181 65.43 29.12 -61.49
CA PHE A 181 65.87 30.50 -61.73
C PHE A 181 67.39 30.61 -61.93
N LEU A 182 68.19 29.87 -61.15
CA LEU A 182 69.65 29.79 -61.35
C LEU A 182 70.02 29.16 -62.71
N ILE A 183 69.33 28.09 -63.13
CA ILE A 183 69.53 27.45 -64.44
C ILE A 183 69.17 28.45 -65.56
N LEU A 184 68.06 29.18 -65.43
CA LEU A 184 67.65 30.20 -66.39
C LEU A 184 68.71 31.31 -66.55
N ILE A 185 69.31 31.78 -65.44
CA ILE A 185 70.42 32.74 -65.48
C ILE A 185 71.63 32.15 -66.20
N MET A 186 72.02 30.91 -65.88
CA MET A 186 73.18 30.26 -66.50
C MET A 186 72.99 30.10 -68.03
N VAL A 187 71.83 29.62 -68.47
CA VAL A 187 71.49 29.48 -69.90
C VAL A 187 71.44 30.85 -70.59
N SER A 188 70.88 31.87 -69.96
CA SER A 188 70.88 33.24 -70.48
C SER A 188 72.32 33.76 -70.66
N MET A 189 73.18 33.57 -69.67
CA MET A 189 74.60 33.96 -69.72
C MET A 189 75.37 33.21 -70.81
N GLU A 190 75.13 31.92 -71.04
CA GLU A 190 75.76 31.18 -72.15
C GLU A 190 75.26 31.63 -73.54
N LEU A 191 73.96 31.93 -73.67
CA LEU A 191 73.38 32.47 -74.91
C LEU A 191 73.88 33.89 -75.24
N LEU A 192 74.12 34.72 -74.22
CA LEU A 192 74.76 36.03 -74.39
C LEU A 192 76.28 35.88 -74.66
N SER A 193 76.97 34.98 -73.97
CA SER A 193 78.42 34.73 -74.12
C SER A 193 78.78 34.13 -75.49
N THR A 194 77.92 33.28 -76.04
CA THR A 194 78.08 32.69 -77.39
C THR A 194 78.05 33.73 -78.53
N LYS A 195 77.67 34.99 -78.25
CA LYS A 195 77.79 36.10 -79.22
C LYS A 195 79.16 36.81 -79.23
N GLN A 196 80.11 36.47 -78.35
CA GLN A 196 81.48 37.02 -78.39
C GLN A 196 82.56 35.97 -78.73
N LYS A 197 82.64 35.57 -80.01
CA LYS A 197 83.90 35.02 -80.56
C LYS A 197 84.06 35.22 -82.07
N LYS A 198 84.46 36.42 -82.50
CA LYS A 198 85.09 36.68 -83.81
C LYS A 198 86.13 37.80 -83.73
N GLU A 199 87.40 37.41 -83.85
CA GLU A 199 88.48 38.27 -84.36
C GLU A 199 89.03 37.66 -85.66
N PRO A 200 89.47 38.49 -86.63
CA PRO A 200 90.35 38.04 -87.70
C PRO A 200 91.63 38.90 -87.88
N LYS A 201 92.76 38.32 -87.45
CA LYS A 201 94.13 38.30 -88.07
C LYS A 201 94.83 39.58 -88.63
N ARG A 202 96.04 39.81 -88.08
CA ARG A 202 97.25 40.48 -88.62
C ARG A 202 97.75 39.94 -89.99
N PRO A 203 98.58 40.68 -90.76
CA PRO A 203 100.06 40.53 -90.76
C PRO A 203 100.85 41.86 -91.08
N PRO A 204 102.18 41.87 -91.34
CA PRO A 204 103.33 41.48 -90.48
C PRO A 204 104.42 42.62 -90.33
N PRO A 205 105.53 42.44 -89.56
CA PRO A 205 106.48 43.50 -89.16
C PRO A 205 107.81 43.48 -89.95
N PRO A 206 108.77 44.41 -89.70
CA PRO A 206 109.73 44.32 -88.57
C PRO A 206 109.83 45.68 -87.80
N GLU A 207 110.79 46.04 -86.93
CA GLU A 207 112.04 45.41 -86.46
C GLU A 207 112.35 45.74 -84.96
N LEU A 208 113.60 46.05 -84.58
CA LEU A 208 114.11 46.29 -83.21
C LEU A 208 114.93 47.60 -83.10
N VAL A 209 114.76 48.39 -82.03
CA VAL A 209 115.83 49.13 -81.30
C VAL A 209 115.37 49.34 -79.81
N PRO A 210 116.23 49.30 -78.78
CA PRO A 210 115.84 49.41 -77.37
C PRO A 210 116.19 50.78 -76.73
N VAL A 211 116.10 50.84 -75.39
CA VAL A 211 116.86 51.70 -74.42
C VAL A 211 116.13 52.91 -73.80
N ASP A 212 116.18 52.92 -72.45
CA ASP A 212 116.08 53.98 -71.42
C ASP A 212 114.91 54.99 -71.35
N GLY A 213 114.64 55.46 -70.12
CA GLY A 213 113.77 56.60 -69.84
C GLY A 213 113.21 56.63 -68.40
N GLU A 214 113.86 57.36 -67.51
CA GLU A 214 113.44 57.57 -66.11
C GLU A 214 112.14 58.39 -65.92
N SER A 215 111.73 58.43 -64.65
CA SER A 215 111.11 59.55 -63.93
C SER A 215 109.60 59.53 -63.68
N LEU A 216 109.31 59.21 -62.41
CA LEU A 216 108.28 59.82 -61.57
C LEU A 216 107.89 61.26 -61.98
N GLN A 217 106.58 61.55 -61.96
CA GLN A 217 106.12 62.79 -61.35
C GLN A 217 104.71 62.64 -60.73
N TYR A 218 104.62 63.00 -59.45
CA TYR A 218 103.38 63.49 -58.85
C TYR A 218 103.13 64.92 -59.35
N VAL A 219 101.87 65.39 -59.34
CA VAL A 219 101.48 66.71 -58.78
C VAL A 219 99.95 66.88 -58.82
N THR A 220 99.41 67.37 -57.69
CA THR A 220 98.05 67.89 -57.41
C THR A 220 96.84 67.05 -57.79
#